data_AF-A0A101GSK9-F1
#
_entry.id   AF-A0A101GSK9-F1
#
_cell.length_a   1.000
_cell.length_b   1.000
_cell.length_c   1.000
_cell.angle_alpha   90.00
_cell.angle_beta   90.00
_cell.angle_gamma   90.00
#
_symmetry.space_group_name_H-M   'P 1'
#
loop_
_entity.id
_entity.type
_entity.pdbx_description
1 polymer ?
#
loop_
_entity_poly.entity_id
_entity_poly.type
_entity_poly.pdbx_seq_one_letter_code
_entity_poly.pdbx_strand_id
1 'polypeptide(L)' 'MTERNIAQFAVLADHVRHPLQVVMGVADLLDDEKAAEKLREQVRRINVQISELDREWVESRAIRQFLKRYEL' A
#
# COMPACT_ATOMS: atom_id res chain seq x y z
N MET A 1 7.28 -13.48 -11.33
CA MET A 1 6.89 -13.42 -9.90
C MET A 1 6.03 -14.62 -9.55
N THR A 2 6.25 -15.24 -8.39
CA THR A 2 5.48 -16.39 -7.88
C THR A 2 4.27 -15.92 -7.06
N GLU A 3 3.27 -16.78 -6.86
CA GLU A 3 2.10 -16.49 -5.99
C GLU A 3 2.50 -16.15 -4.55
N ARG A 4 3.58 -16.79 -4.07
CA ARG A 4 4.19 -16.51 -2.76
C ARG A 4 4.66 -15.06 -2.63
N ASN A 5 5.23 -14.48 -3.69
CA ASN A 5 5.66 -13.08 -3.68
C ASN A 5 4.44 -12.14 -3.55
N ILE A 6 3.32 -12.44 -4.22
CA ILE A 6 2.09 -11.62 -4.15
C ILE A 6 1.52 -11.60 -2.74
N ALA A 7 1.44 -12.76 -2.09
CA ALA A 7 0.95 -12.85 -0.71
C ALA A 7 1.87 -12.12 0.28
N GLN A 8 3.19 -12.24 0.12
CA GLN A 8 4.17 -11.51 0.94
C GLN A 8 4.05 -9.99 0.79
N PHE A 9 3.75 -9.53 -0.42
CA PHE A 9 3.55 -8.12 -0.71
C PHE A 9 2.27 -7.54 -0.09
N ALA A 10 1.15 -8.27 -0.14
CA ALA A 10 -0.07 -7.85 0.54
C ALA A 10 0.13 -7.74 2.07
N VAL A 11 0.83 -8.71 2.66
CA VAL A 11 1.21 -8.68 4.09
C VAL A 11 2.12 -7.48 4.39
N LEU A 12 3.06 -7.17 3.51
CA LEU A 12 3.93 -6.00 3.65
C LEU A 12 3.14 -4.69 3.59
N ALA A 13 2.20 -4.57 2.64
CA ALA A 13 1.34 -3.39 2.52
C ALA A 13 0.54 -3.14 3.81
N ASP A 14 -0.06 -4.19 4.37
CA ASP A 14 -0.79 -4.09 5.64
C ASP A 14 0.12 -3.71 6.81
N HIS A 15 1.33 -4.29 6.89
CA HIS A 15 2.31 -3.91 7.91
C HIS A 15 2.76 -2.45 7.83
N VAL A 16 2.69 -1.82 6.65
CA VAL A 16 2.98 -0.39 6.50
C VAL A 16 1.75 0.48 6.84
N ARG A 17 0.54 0.05 6.48
CA ARG A 17 -0.70 0.81 6.74
C ARG A 17 -0.99 0.99 8.24
N HIS A 18 -0.69 0.00 9.09
CA HIS A 18 -0.94 0.13 10.54
C HIS A 18 -0.08 1.24 11.20
N PRO A 19 1.25 1.28 11.05
CA PRO A 19 2.07 2.42 11.51
C PRO A 19 1.59 3.77 10.97
N LEU A 20 1.18 3.83 9.70
CA LEU A 20 0.67 5.08 9.12
C LEU A 20 -0.62 5.57 9.78
N GLN A 21 -1.50 4.66 10.20
CA GLN A 21 -2.69 5.02 11.00
C GLN A 21 -2.30 5.58 12.37
N VAL A 22 -1.29 5.00 13.02
CA VAL A 22 -0.75 5.55 14.28
C VAL A 22 -0.19 6.96 14.05
N VAL A 23 0.60 7.18 12.99
CA VAL A 23 1.14 8.51 12.65
C VAL A 23 0.02 9.51 12.38
N MET A 24 -1.04 9.11 11.67
CA MET A 24 -2.20 9.98 11.43
C MET A 24 -2.87 10.37 12.76
N GLY A 25 -3.12 9.40 13.64
CA GLY A 25 -3.71 9.67 14.95
C GLY A 25 -2.84 10.57 15.84
N VAL A 26 -1.51 10.44 15.77
CA VAL A 26 -0.58 11.36 16.44
C VAL A 26 -0.66 12.76 15.82
N ALA A 27 -0.73 12.86 14.49
CA ALA A 27 -0.85 14.15 13.81
C ALA A 27 -2.15 14.87 14.16
N ASP A 28 -3.25 14.14 14.35
CA ASP A 28 -4.54 14.69 14.73
C ASP A 28 -4.61 15.24 16.16
N LEU A 29 -3.64 14.89 17.01
CA LEU A 29 -3.53 15.35 18.40
C LEU A 29 -2.45 16.44 18.60
N LEU A 30 -1.73 16.83 17.54
CA LEU A 30 -0.71 17.87 17.62
C LEU A 30 -1.33 19.27 17.65
N ASP A 31 -0.89 20.10 18.59
CA ASP A 31 -1.27 21.52 18.64
C ASP A 31 -0.61 22.34 17.51
N ASP A 32 0.56 21.92 17.02
CA ASP A 32 1.22 22.55 15.87
C ASP A 32 0.60 22.07 14.56
N GLU A 33 -0.40 22.81 14.08
CA GLU A 33 -1.13 22.49 12.85
C GLU A 33 -0.21 22.42 11.61
N LYS A 34 0.89 23.19 11.57
CA LYS A 34 1.82 23.15 10.43
C LYS A 34 2.61 21.85 10.42
N ALA A 35 3.03 21.37 11.60
CA ALA A 35 3.68 20.07 11.73
C ALA A 35 2.68 18.93 11.48
N ALA A 36 1.47 19.04 12.03
CA ALA A 36 0.38 18.08 11.84
C ALA A 36 0.10 17.89 10.35
N GLU A 37 -0.15 18.97 9.60
CA GLU A 37 -0.51 18.86 8.20
C GLU A 37 0.60 18.27 7.33
N LYS A 38 1.87 18.56 7.65
CA LYS A 38 3.00 17.90 6.99
C LYS A 38 3.00 16.39 7.20
N LEU A 39 2.72 15.93 8.42
CA LEU A 39 2.62 14.50 8.73
C LEU A 39 1.44 13.86 7.99
N ARG A 40 0.25 14.50 8.02
CA ARG A 40 -0.93 14.01 7.28
C ARG A 40 -0.64 13.91 5.79
N GLU A 41 0.06 14.90 5.21
CA GLU A 41 0.48 14.88 3.81
C GLU A 41 1.42 13.70 3.52
N GLN A 42 2.45 13.47 4.34
CA GLN A 42 3.35 12.33 4.13
C GLN A 42 2.61 11.00 4.24
N VAL A 43 1.71 10.84 5.21
CA VAL A 43 0.89 9.63 5.33
C VAL A 43 0.04 9.42 4.07
N ARG A 44 -0.61 10.47 3.55
CA ARG A 44 -1.39 10.37 2.31
C ARG A 44 -0.51 9.98 1.11
N ARG A 45 0.69 10.58 0.97
CA ARG A 45 1.63 10.25 -0.10
C ARG A 45 2.07 8.78 -0.06
N ILE A 46 2.39 8.26 1.12
CA ILE A 46 2.79 6.85 1.27
C ILE A 46 1.61 5.93 0.96
N ASN A 47 0.39 6.25 1.44
CA ASN A 47 -0.80 5.46 1.12
C ASN A 47 -1.11 5.40 -0.38
N VAL A 48 -0.88 6.49 -1.12
CA VAL A 48 -1.00 6.50 -2.59
C VAL A 48 -0.01 5.52 -3.21
N GLN A 49 1.26 5.58 -2.80
CA GLN A 49 2.30 4.68 -3.32
C GLN A 49 1.99 3.20 -3.03
N ILE A 50 1.50 2.88 -1.83
CA ILE A 50 1.06 1.51 -1.49
C ILE A 50 -0.10 1.08 -2.39
N SER A 51 -1.06 1.97 -2.63
CA SER A 51 -2.24 1.67 -3.46
C SER A 51 -1.87 1.47 -4.94
N GLU A 52 -0.88 2.19 -5.44
CA GLU A 52 -0.34 2.01 -6.80
C GLU A 52 0.35 0.65 -6.92
N LEU A 53 1.19 0.28 -5.95
CA LEU A 53 1.83 -1.03 -5.89
C LEU A 53 0.80 -2.17 -5.85
N ASP A 54 -0.23 -2.05 -5.02
CA ASP A 54 -1.33 -3.03 -4.94
C ASP A 54 -2.02 -3.21 -6.31
N ARG A 55 -2.24 -2.12 -7.06
CA ARG A 55 -2.90 -2.16 -8.37
C ARG A 55 -2.03 -2.86 -9.43
N GLU A 56 -0.76 -2.50 -9.52
CA GLU A 56 0.19 -3.14 -10.46
C GLU A 56 0.29 -4.66 -10.24
N TRP A 57 0.15 -5.09 -8.98
CA TRP A 57 0.18 -6.52 -8.64
C TRP A 57 -1.09 -7.26 -9.05
N VAL A 58 -2.27 -6.65 -8.89
CA VAL A 58 -3.54 -7.22 -9.35
C VAL A 58 -3.53 -7.42 -10.86
N GLU A 59 -3.07 -6.42 -11.62
CA GLU A 59 -2.94 -6.49 -13.08
C GLU A 59 -1.94 -7.59 -13.49
N SER A 60 -0.79 -7.66 -12.82
CA SER A 60 0.21 -8.70 -13.04
C SER A 60 -0.32 -10.12 -12.77
N ARG A 61 -1.23 -10.29 -11.81
CA ARG A 61 -1.88 -11.58 -11.51
C ARG A 61 -2.89 -11.95 -12.60
N ALA A 62 -3.69 -10.99 -13.05
CA ALA A 62 -4.68 -11.20 -14.10
C ALA A 62 -4.02 -11.67 -15.42
N ILE A 63 -2.92 -11.04 -15.82
CA ILE A 63 -2.17 -11.43 -17.03
C ILE A 63 -1.62 -12.86 -16.91
N ARG A 64 -1.03 -13.22 -15.77
CA ARG A 64 -0.52 -14.59 -15.56
C ARG A 64 -1.61 -15.65 -15.58
N GLN A 65 -2.76 -15.38 -14.98
CA GLN A 65 -3.90 -16.31 -15.00
C GLN A 65 -4.49 -16.44 -16.40
N PHE A 66 -4.55 -15.34 -17.16
CA PHE A 66 -4.93 -15.37 -18.57
C PHE A 66 -3.99 -16.28 -19.36
N LEU A 67 -2.67 -16.06 -19.32
CA LEU A 67 -1.70 -16.87 -20.06
C LEU A 67 -1.77 -18.37 -19.70
N LYS A 68 -1.85 -18.72 -18.42
CA LYS A 68 -2.02 -20.12 -17.96
C LYS A 68 -3.27 -20.81 -18.52
N ARG A 69 -4.32 -20.07 -18.87
CA ARG A 69 -5.57 -20.63 -19.39
C ARG A 69 -5.51 -20.95 -20.89
N TYR A 70 -4.56 -20.34 -21.61
CA TYR A 70 -4.38 -20.51 -23.06
C TYR A 70 -3.16 -21.34 -23.46
N GLU A 71 -2.23 -21.60 -22.54
CA GLU A 71 -1.23 -22.67 -22.68
C GLU A 71 -1.89 -24.01 -22.32
N LEU A 72 -2.60 -24.62 -23.31
CA LEU A 72 -3.03 -26.03 -23.29
C LEU A 72 -1.93 -26.93 -23.85
#